data_AF-A0A954RS96-F1
#
_entry.id   AF-A0A954RS96-F1
#
_cell.length_a   1.000
_cell.length_b   1.000
_cell.length_c   1.000
_cell.angle_alpha   90.00
_cell.angle_beta   90.00
_cell.angle_gamma   90.00
#
_symmetry.space_group_name_H-M   'P 1'
#
loop_
_entity.id
_entity.type
_entity.pdbx_description
1 polymer ?
#
loop_
_entity_poly.entity_id
_entity_poly.type
_entity_poly.pdbx_seq_one_letter_code
_entity_poly.pdbx_strand_id
1 'polypeptide(L)'
;MRRTTSDKWELLEDRRLLAADPIIAEFQAVNVSTRLDVDGDASDWIEVQNPDESPLDLTGWHLTDDKSDLTKWTFPAVTIPAGGQILVYASNKDRRDPTQELHTNFRLSGDGEFLAIVKPDGTTVTHSYDPYPPQFEDQSYGVALARETETLLADGTDATAWVPLDDSLGNTWTAVDFNDDSWQAGALGVGYEQLRPGFEITDSFDGPLDAAWRVEVPDGSTATVTLDNGALLFTTPRTNTTTVNSRGLAPFVLHDVPANNSPDWEFITHITQEPVNRGMAGIGVVDAATGLLRLQFEYQSRASFRLWADGLNVGDTTLASQTDYYLRLVRDSRSASYSAYYRIAETDPWEFVASTVEGDKLGEIAAPQLALFTRTSSSPINARFEEVQINIPDQVPAYLDHVGLSLDSMNGQNASAYIRVPFFVEGDPTRYDELSFVTQFDDGFRAYLNGVEVTAQNVPVVATWNSTA
;
A
#
# COMPACT_ATOMS: atom_id res chain seq x y z
N MET A 1 11.09 -51.02 -50.41
CA MET A 1 10.63 -51.91 -49.32
C MET A 1 9.46 -51.21 -48.65
N ARG A 2 8.24 -51.74 -48.84
CA ARG A 2 7.00 -51.29 -48.18
C ARG A 2 7.09 -51.64 -46.68
N ARG A 3 6.68 -50.74 -45.79
CA ARG A 3 6.12 -51.06 -44.46
C ARG A 3 5.47 -49.79 -43.87
N THR A 4 4.16 -49.64 -44.03
CA THR A 4 3.04 -50.05 -43.13
C THR A 4 2.84 -49.07 -41.98
N THR A 5 1.63 -48.51 -41.96
CA THR A 5 1.02 -47.54 -41.04
C THR A 5 0.88 -48.07 -39.61
N SER A 6 0.77 -47.13 -38.67
CA SER A 6 0.07 -47.32 -37.39
C SER A 6 -0.78 -46.09 -37.15
N ASP A 7 -1.97 -46.07 -37.77
CA ASP A 7 -3.04 -45.20 -37.30
C ASP A 7 -3.46 -45.72 -35.92
N LYS A 8 -3.26 -44.91 -34.89
CA LYS A 8 -3.92 -45.10 -33.61
C LYS A 8 -5.39 -44.80 -33.83
N TRP A 9 -6.20 -45.84 -33.83
CA TRP A 9 -7.63 -45.71 -33.62
C TRP A 9 -7.82 -45.49 -32.12
N GLU A 10 -8.06 -44.25 -31.71
CA GLU A 10 -8.74 -44.03 -30.44
C GLU A 10 -10.10 -44.71 -30.54
N LEU A 11 -10.37 -45.61 -29.60
CA LEU A 11 -11.75 -46.01 -29.33
C LEU A 11 -12.46 -44.73 -28.91
N LEU A 12 -13.36 -44.24 -29.77
CA LEU A 12 -14.38 -43.29 -29.36
C LEU A 12 -15.12 -43.94 -28.19
N GLU A 13 -14.81 -43.52 -26.97
CA GLU A 13 -15.78 -43.64 -25.88
C GLU A 13 -17.06 -42.95 -26.36
N ASP A 14 -18.22 -43.53 -26.04
CA ASP A 14 -19.50 -42.90 -26.31
C ASP A 14 -19.45 -41.47 -25.77
N ARG A 15 -19.48 -40.49 -26.67
CA ARG A 15 -19.75 -39.09 -26.33
C ARG A 15 -21.19 -38.99 -25.83
N ARG A 16 -21.44 -39.39 -24.59
CA ARG A 16 -22.51 -38.77 -23.82
C ARG A 16 -22.07 -37.32 -23.63
N LEU A 17 -22.87 -36.37 -24.11
CA LEU A 17 -22.79 -35.01 -23.59
C LEU A 17 -22.76 -35.15 -22.06
N LEU A 18 -21.74 -34.61 -21.39
CA LEU A 18 -21.66 -34.61 -19.93
C LEU A 18 -22.90 -33.88 -19.42
N ALA A 19 -23.83 -34.64 -18.86
CA ALA A 19 -24.85 -34.10 -17.98
C ALA A 19 -24.12 -33.58 -16.74
N ALA A 20 -24.24 -32.29 -16.45
CA ALA A 20 -23.77 -31.67 -15.24
C ALA A 20 -24.68 -32.08 -14.07
N ASP A 21 -24.08 -32.67 -13.04
CA ASP A 21 -24.77 -33.08 -11.82
C ASP A 21 -25.41 -31.85 -11.11
N PRO A 22 -26.48 -32.03 -10.33
CA PRO A 22 -27.12 -30.95 -9.60
C PRO A 22 -26.16 -30.33 -8.60
N ILE A 23 -26.30 -29.02 -8.39
CA ILE A 23 -25.49 -28.27 -7.43
C ILE A 23 -26.38 -27.67 -6.33
N ILE A 24 -25.77 -27.42 -5.18
CA ILE A 24 -26.35 -26.50 -4.18
C ILE A 24 -25.97 -25.09 -4.65
N ALA A 25 -26.92 -24.37 -5.24
CA ALA A 25 -26.66 -23.06 -5.84
C ALA A 25 -26.66 -21.95 -4.79
N GLU A 26 -27.54 -22.06 -3.79
CA GLU A 26 -27.69 -21.08 -2.73
C GLU A 26 -28.28 -21.76 -1.48
N PHE A 27 -28.01 -21.22 -0.31
CA PHE A 27 -28.68 -21.60 0.93
C PHE A 27 -28.65 -20.45 1.93
N GLN A 28 -29.47 -20.53 2.97
CA GLN A 28 -29.48 -19.56 4.06
C GLN A 28 -29.68 -20.29 5.38
N ALA A 29 -28.64 -20.29 6.22
CA ALA A 29 -28.62 -20.99 7.51
C ALA A 29 -29.12 -20.14 8.70
N VAL A 30 -29.39 -18.84 8.46
CA VAL A 30 -29.95 -17.93 9.47
C VAL A 30 -31.08 -17.11 8.81
N ASN A 31 -32.26 -17.71 8.73
CA ASN A 31 -33.44 -17.06 8.18
C ASN A 31 -34.35 -16.50 9.30
N VAL A 32 -34.56 -15.19 9.28
CA VAL A 32 -35.38 -14.48 10.26
C VAL A 32 -36.64 -13.91 9.60
N SER A 33 -36.51 -13.35 8.40
CA SER A 33 -37.63 -12.64 7.75
C SER A 33 -37.71 -12.75 6.23
N THR A 34 -36.66 -13.24 5.55
CA THR A 34 -36.63 -13.25 4.07
C THR A 34 -37.69 -14.13 3.43
N ARG A 35 -37.83 -15.38 3.91
CA ARG A 35 -38.73 -16.37 3.30
C ARG A 35 -39.41 -17.22 4.37
N LEU A 36 -40.73 -17.35 4.30
CA LEU A 36 -41.49 -18.23 5.18
C LEU A 36 -41.82 -19.54 4.46
N ASP A 37 -41.88 -20.64 5.21
CA ASP A 37 -42.47 -21.89 4.75
C ASP A 37 -44.02 -21.85 4.85
N VAL A 38 -44.69 -22.91 4.39
CA VAL A 38 -46.16 -23.02 4.36
C VAL A 38 -46.81 -22.93 5.75
N ASP A 39 -46.06 -23.21 6.82
CA ASP A 39 -46.54 -23.07 8.19
C ASP A 39 -46.36 -21.64 8.73
N GLY A 40 -45.67 -20.77 7.98
CA GLY A 40 -45.32 -19.41 8.38
C GLY A 40 -44.00 -19.31 9.14
N ASP A 41 -43.17 -20.36 9.16
CA ASP A 41 -41.88 -20.35 9.86
C ASP A 41 -40.77 -19.85 8.93
N ALA A 42 -39.87 -19.01 9.45
CA ALA A 42 -38.62 -18.63 8.78
C ALA A 42 -37.59 -19.78 8.90
N SER A 43 -37.84 -20.87 8.19
CA SER A 43 -36.94 -22.03 8.17
C SER A 43 -35.70 -21.76 7.31
N ASP A 44 -34.55 -22.33 7.69
CA ASP A 44 -33.37 -22.42 6.82
C ASP A 44 -33.76 -23.09 5.51
N TRP A 45 -33.10 -22.73 4.42
CA TRP A 45 -33.43 -23.27 3.10
C TRP A 45 -32.20 -23.50 2.25
N ILE A 46 -32.33 -24.45 1.33
CA ILE A 46 -31.31 -24.90 0.39
C ILE A 46 -31.94 -24.87 -0.99
N GLU A 47 -31.30 -24.18 -1.92
CA GLU A 47 -31.62 -24.22 -3.34
C GLU A 47 -30.74 -25.24 -4.06
N VAL A 48 -31.39 -26.18 -4.74
CA VAL A 48 -30.73 -27.17 -5.60
C VAL A 48 -31.07 -26.87 -7.03
N GLN A 49 -30.04 -26.68 -7.85
CA GLN A 49 -30.18 -26.32 -9.25
C GLN A 49 -29.76 -27.47 -10.17
N ASN A 50 -30.49 -27.60 -11.27
CA ASN A 50 -30.10 -28.42 -12.42
C ASN A 50 -29.40 -27.53 -13.46
N PRO A 51 -28.07 -27.60 -13.60
CA PRO A 51 -27.35 -26.80 -14.59
C PRO A 51 -27.52 -27.28 -16.04
N ASP A 52 -28.11 -28.45 -16.27
CA ASP A 52 -28.24 -29.04 -17.60
C ASP A 52 -29.40 -28.48 -18.43
N GLU A 53 -29.27 -28.60 -19.76
CA GLU A 53 -30.32 -28.31 -20.74
C GLU A 53 -31.39 -29.42 -20.85
N SER A 54 -31.30 -30.47 -20.03
CA SER A 54 -32.29 -31.55 -19.93
C SER A 54 -32.86 -31.66 -18.51
N PRO A 55 -34.15 -32.02 -18.34
CA PRO A 55 -34.71 -32.26 -17.01
C PRO A 55 -33.96 -33.34 -16.23
N LEU A 56 -33.76 -33.11 -14.94
CA LEU A 56 -33.02 -33.98 -14.03
C LEU A 56 -33.94 -34.59 -12.97
N ASP A 57 -34.00 -35.92 -12.92
CA ASP A 57 -34.70 -36.67 -11.87
C ASP A 57 -33.79 -36.84 -10.64
N LEU A 58 -34.25 -36.33 -9.49
CA LEU A 58 -33.55 -36.43 -8.21
C LEU A 58 -33.95 -37.66 -7.39
N THR A 59 -34.72 -38.60 -7.94
CA THR A 59 -35.06 -39.85 -7.25
C THR A 59 -33.80 -40.55 -6.72
N GLY A 60 -33.74 -40.71 -5.40
CA GLY A 60 -32.64 -41.40 -4.73
C GLY A 60 -31.39 -40.56 -4.46
N TRP A 61 -31.32 -39.30 -4.91
CA TRP A 61 -30.27 -38.37 -4.50
C TRP A 61 -30.39 -38.01 -3.02
N HIS A 62 -29.31 -37.51 -2.43
CA HIS A 62 -29.30 -37.13 -1.01
C HIS A 62 -28.82 -35.71 -0.75
N LEU A 63 -29.33 -35.10 0.31
CA LEU A 63 -28.73 -33.94 0.98
C LEU A 63 -28.19 -34.37 2.35
N THR A 64 -27.07 -33.78 2.76
CA THR A 64 -26.50 -34.01 4.08
C THR A 64 -25.72 -32.79 4.58
N ASP A 65 -25.80 -32.55 5.89
CA ASP A 65 -24.94 -31.67 6.68
C ASP A 65 -23.86 -32.44 7.47
N ASP A 66 -23.80 -33.77 7.33
CA ASP A 66 -22.92 -34.65 8.11
C ASP A 66 -22.04 -35.51 7.19
N LYS A 67 -20.72 -35.26 7.20
CA LYS A 67 -19.75 -36.05 6.42
C LYS A 67 -19.71 -37.53 6.78
N SER A 68 -20.15 -37.88 7.99
CA SER A 68 -20.19 -39.27 8.45
C SER A 68 -21.46 -40.00 8.02
N ASP A 69 -22.47 -39.28 7.51
CA ASP A 69 -23.70 -39.82 6.95
C ASP A 69 -24.06 -39.10 5.63
N LEU A 70 -23.53 -39.60 4.52
CA LEU A 70 -23.78 -39.05 3.18
C LEU A 70 -25.20 -39.31 2.67
N THR A 71 -26.02 -40.08 3.40
CA THR A 71 -27.37 -40.48 3.01
C THR A 71 -28.46 -39.91 3.91
N LYS A 72 -28.11 -38.91 4.73
CA LYS A 72 -28.92 -38.39 5.85
C LYS A 72 -30.35 -38.01 5.46
N TRP A 73 -30.53 -37.35 4.31
CA TRP A 73 -31.85 -37.08 3.74
C TRP A 73 -31.92 -37.45 2.27
N THR A 74 -32.90 -38.26 1.87
CA THR A 74 -33.09 -38.72 0.48
C THR A 74 -34.24 -37.97 -0.18
N PHE A 75 -34.00 -37.44 -1.36
CA PHE A 75 -35.02 -36.82 -2.20
C PHE A 75 -36.14 -37.80 -2.56
N PRO A 76 -37.41 -37.36 -2.56
CA PRO A 76 -38.49 -38.10 -3.20
C PRO A 76 -38.34 -38.04 -4.73
N ALA A 77 -39.26 -38.69 -5.46
CA ALA A 77 -39.30 -38.61 -6.92
C ALA A 77 -39.73 -37.20 -7.38
N VAL A 78 -38.75 -36.30 -7.52
CA VAL A 78 -38.89 -34.93 -7.98
C VAL A 78 -37.98 -34.71 -9.20
N THR A 79 -38.48 -33.99 -10.19
CA THR A 79 -37.72 -33.65 -11.39
C THR A 79 -37.53 -32.14 -11.45
N ILE A 80 -36.29 -31.71 -11.58
CA ILE A 80 -35.96 -30.32 -11.85
C ILE A 80 -35.97 -30.11 -13.38
N PRO A 81 -36.70 -29.12 -13.92
CA PRO A 81 -36.62 -28.77 -15.34
C PRO A 81 -35.18 -28.42 -15.78
N ALA A 82 -34.95 -28.42 -17.10
CA ALA A 82 -33.70 -27.92 -17.67
C ALA A 82 -33.39 -26.49 -17.20
N GLY A 83 -32.19 -26.25 -16.68
CA GLY A 83 -31.75 -24.96 -16.10
C GLY A 83 -32.53 -24.52 -14.85
N GLY A 84 -33.46 -25.36 -14.35
CA GLY A 84 -34.35 -25.01 -13.25
C GLY A 84 -33.73 -25.24 -11.88
N GLN A 85 -34.46 -24.87 -10.84
CA GLN A 85 -34.09 -25.11 -9.45
C GLN A 85 -35.29 -25.56 -8.62
N ILE A 86 -35.02 -26.14 -7.46
CA ILE A 86 -36.01 -26.42 -6.42
C ILE A 86 -35.50 -25.92 -5.07
N LEU A 87 -36.44 -25.56 -4.21
CA LEU A 87 -36.17 -25.18 -2.84
C LEU A 87 -36.46 -26.37 -1.90
N VAL A 88 -35.57 -26.60 -0.95
CA VAL A 88 -35.72 -27.56 0.14
C VAL A 88 -35.48 -26.84 1.47
N TYR A 89 -36.45 -26.83 2.37
CA TYR A 89 -36.27 -26.23 3.68
C TYR A 89 -35.46 -27.15 4.60
N ALA A 90 -34.35 -26.68 5.14
CA ALA A 90 -33.59 -27.38 6.17
C ALA A 90 -34.20 -27.11 7.54
N SER A 91 -35.39 -27.67 7.81
CA SER A 91 -36.19 -27.31 8.98
C SER A 91 -36.31 -28.41 10.05
N ASN A 92 -35.74 -29.60 9.78
CA ASN A 92 -35.92 -30.82 10.57
C ASN A 92 -37.39 -31.32 10.66
N LYS A 93 -38.23 -31.00 9.66
CA LYS A 93 -39.63 -31.47 9.59
C LYS A 93 -39.78 -32.79 8.80
N ASP A 94 -38.75 -33.20 8.06
CA ASP A 94 -38.67 -34.44 7.26
C ASP A 94 -39.88 -34.71 6.34
N ARG A 95 -40.33 -33.67 5.61
CA ARG A 95 -41.45 -33.77 4.67
C ARG A 95 -40.92 -34.04 3.27
N ARG A 96 -41.44 -35.09 2.63
CA ARG A 96 -40.96 -35.59 1.34
C ARG A 96 -42.07 -35.82 0.31
N ASP A 97 -43.22 -35.18 0.48
CA ASP A 97 -44.27 -35.22 -0.55
C ASP A 97 -43.84 -34.30 -1.71
N PRO A 98 -43.57 -34.83 -2.92
CA PRO A 98 -43.11 -34.01 -4.04
C PRO A 98 -44.18 -33.04 -4.56
N THR A 99 -45.41 -33.11 -4.05
CA THR A 99 -46.49 -32.16 -4.35
C THR A 99 -46.59 -30.99 -3.36
N GLN A 100 -45.73 -30.97 -2.34
CA GLN A 100 -45.67 -29.95 -1.28
C GLN A 100 -44.24 -29.44 -1.10
N GLU A 101 -44.04 -28.51 -0.15
CA GLU A 101 -42.71 -28.07 0.25
C GLU A 101 -41.89 -29.23 0.83
N LEU A 102 -40.67 -29.39 0.34
CA LEU A 102 -39.73 -30.39 0.83
C LEU A 102 -39.02 -29.85 2.07
N HIS A 103 -38.92 -30.69 3.09
CA HIS A 103 -38.20 -30.37 4.32
C HIS A 103 -37.21 -31.48 4.66
N THR A 104 -35.96 -31.13 4.93
CA THR A 104 -34.97 -32.10 5.40
C THR A 104 -35.26 -32.55 6.84
N ASN A 105 -34.58 -33.61 7.27
CA ASN A 105 -34.53 -34.09 8.66
C ASN A 105 -33.38 -33.46 9.47
N PHE A 106 -32.87 -32.31 9.01
CA PHE A 106 -31.82 -31.56 9.68
C PHE A 106 -32.08 -30.04 9.55
N ARG A 107 -31.29 -29.24 10.26
CA ARG A 107 -31.22 -27.78 10.15
C ARG A 107 -29.81 -27.38 9.83
N LEU A 108 -29.63 -26.16 9.32
CA LEU A 108 -28.31 -25.64 9.07
C LEU A 108 -27.78 -24.88 10.30
N SER A 109 -26.49 -24.97 10.54
CA SER A 109 -25.78 -24.20 11.57
C SER A 109 -25.40 -22.83 11.02
N GLY A 110 -25.79 -21.76 11.74
CA GLY A 110 -25.36 -20.39 11.42
C GLY A 110 -23.85 -20.16 11.64
N ASP A 111 -23.18 -20.98 12.44
CA ASP A 111 -21.73 -20.85 12.70
C ASP A 111 -20.85 -21.46 11.58
N GLY A 112 -21.45 -22.10 10.57
CA GLY A 112 -20.76 -22.81 9.50
C GLY A 112 -20.66 -24.32 9.73
N GLU A 113 -20.99 -25.13 8.72
CA GLU A 113 -20.84 -26.59 8.77
C GLU A 113 -20.64 -27.21 7.37
N PHE A 114 -20.64 -28.55 7.28
CA PHE A 114 -20.63 -29.25 6.01
C PHE A 114 -22.02 -29.21 5.37
N LEU A 115 -22.13 -29.08 4.05
CA LEU A 115 -23.38 -29.25 3.32
C LEU A 115 -23.10 -29.84 1.95
N ALA A 116 -23.77 -30.92 1.57
CA ALA A 116 -23.50 -31.59 0.31
C ALA A 116 -24.74 -32.21 -0.34
N ILE A 117 -24.65 -32.36 -1.67
CA ILE A 117 -25.56 -33.17 -2.49
C ILE A 117 -24.83 -34.39 -3.06
N VAL A 118 -25.45 -35.56 -2.89
CA VAL A 118 -24.84 -36.88 -3.11
C VAL A 118 -25.65 -37.69 -4.11
N LYS A 119 -24.98 -38.41 -5.01
CA LYS A 119 -25.62 -39.28 -6.00
C LYS A 119 -26.41 -40.42 -5.35
N PRO A 120 -27.32 -41.07 -6.12
CA PRO A 120 -28.04 -42.25 -5.65
C PRO A 120 -27.20 -43.46 -5.26
N ASP A 121 -25.89 -43.46 -5.54
CA ASP A 121 -24.98 -44.48 -5.02
C ASP A 121 -24.66 -44.32 -3.53
N GLY A 122 -25.09 -43.22 -2.91
CA GLY A 122 -24.91 -42.91 -1.49
C GLY A 122 -23.48 -42.56 -1.08
N THR A 123 -22.57 -42.36 -2.03
CA THR A 123 -21.13 -42.17 -1.76
C THR A 123 -20.49 -41.05 -2.58
N THR A 124 -21.00 -40.76 -3.78
CA THR A 124 -20.41 -39.75 -4.67
C THR A 124 -21.00 -38.38 -4.37
N VAL A 125 -20.22 -37.51 -3.73
CA VAL A 125 -20.55 -36.08 -3.56
C VAL A 125 -20.39 -35.36 -4.90
N THR A 126 -21.39 -34.58 -5.29
CA THR A 126 -21.41 -33.84 -6.57
C THR A 126 -21.20 -32.34 -6.40
N HIS A 127 -21.72 -31.77 -5.32
CA HIS A 127 -21.38 -30.43 -4.85
C HIS A 127 -21.37 -30.40 -3.33
N SER A 128 -20.48 -29.61 -2.75
CA SER A 128 -20.42 -29.44 -1.30
C SER A 128 -19.79 -28.12 -0.88
N TYR A 129 -20.26 -27.60 0.24
CA TYR A 129 -19.55 -26.63 1.07
C TYR A 129 -18.92 -27.36 2.25
N ASP A 130 -17.63 -27.15 2.47
CA ASP A 130 -16.87 -27.93 3.44
C ASP A 130 -15.73 -27.14 4.12
N PRO A 131 -16.00 -26.51 5.28
CA PRO A 131 -17.33 -26.05 5.71
C PRO A 131 -17.74 -24.79 4.93
N TYR A 132 -19.03 -24.45 4.93
CA TYR A 132 -19.43 -23.06 4.61
C TYR A 132 -19.07 -22.12 5.79
N PRO A 133 -18.80 -20.82 5.52
CA PRO A 133 -18.43 -19.87 6.57
C PRO A 133 -19.63 -19.50 7.46
N PRO A 134 -19.41 -18.91 8.65
CA PRO A 134 -20.49 -18.34 9.45
C PRO A 134 -21.42 -17.44 8.64
N GLN A 135 -22.72 -17.51 8.93
CA GLN A 135 -23.80 -16.84 8.21
C GLN A 135 -24.40 -15.72 9.05
N PHE A 136 -24.78 -14.62 8.41
CA PHE A 136 -25.50 -13.52 9.03
C PHE A 136 -27.00 -13.67 8.81
N GLU A 137 -27.80 -13.09 9.72
CA GLU A 137 -29.26 -13.06 9.58
C GLU A 137 -29.66 -12.51 8.21
N ASP A 138 -30.56 -13.23 7.53
CA ASP A 138 -31.18 -12.80 6.28
C ASP A 138 -30.20 -12.57 5.11
N GLN A 139 -29.01 -13.17 5.16
CA GLN A 139 -28.04 -13.21 4.06
C GLN A 139 -27.84 -14.65 3.59
N SER A 140 -28.10 -14.90 2.31
CA SER A 140 -27.85 -16.19 1.67
C SER A 140 -26.39 -16.33 1.21
N TYR A 141 -25.95 -17.57 1.02
CA TYR A 141 -24.62 -17.93 0.57
C TYR A 141 -24.72 -18.97 -0.55
N GLY A 142 -23.97 -18.79 -1.63
CA GLY A 142 -24.19 -19.55 -2.85
C GLY A 142 -23.08 -19.42 -3.88
N VAL A 143 -23.17 -20.24 -4.93
CA VAL A 143 -22.41 -20.07 -6.17
C VAL A 143 -23.33 -19.40 -7.19
N ALA A 144 -23.11 -18.12 -7.47
CA ALA A 144 -23.79 -17.45 -8.56
C ALA A 144 -23.30 -18.03 -9.91
N LEU A 145 -24.15 -18.79 -10.62
CA LEU A 145 -23.80 -19.34 -11.94
C LEU A 145 -23.71 -18.27 -13.04
N ALA A 146 -24.19 -17.05 -12.76
CA ALA A 146 -23.87 -15.85 -13.54
C ALA A 146 -23.99 -14.62 -12.63
N ARG A 147 -22.85 -14.00 -12.28
CA ARG A 147 -22.84 -12.63 -11.75
C ARG A 147 -22.63 -11.69 -12.92
N GLU A 148 -23.67 -10.96 -13.30
CA GLU A 148 -23.49 -9.79 -14.16
C GLU A 148 -23.19 -8.60 -13.25
N THR A 149 -21.96 -8.09 -13.32
CA THR A 149 -21.59 -6.84 -12.66
C THR A 149 -21.69 -5.73 -13.67
N GLU A 150 -22.55 -4.75 -13.39
CA GLU A 150 -22.59 -3.49 -14.12
C GLU A 150 -21.76 -2.44 -13.36
N THR A 151 -20.71 -1.93 -14.00
CA THR A 151 -19.92 -0.83 -13.46
C THR A 151 -20.66 0.48 -13.71
N LEU A 152 -21.26 1.04 -12.66
CA LEU A 152 -21.99 2.31 -12.73
C LEU A 152 -21.05 3.53 -12.75
N LEU A 153 -19.89 3.41 -12.12
CA LEU A 153 -18.85 4.43 -12.03
C LEU A 153 -17.50 3.80 -12.35
N ALA A 154 -16.77 4.37 -13.31
CA ALA A 154 -15.45 3.93 -13.71
C ALA A 154 -14.44 5.10 -13.64
N ASP A 155 -13.16 4.78 -13.77
CA ASP A 155 -12.13 5.80 -13.96
C ASP A 155 -12.50 6.66 -15.18
N GLY A 156 -12.41 7.98 -15.03
CA GLY A 156 -12.80 8.91 -16.09
C GLY A 156 -14.29 9.27 -16.14
N THR A 157 -15.16 8.67 -15.31
CA THR A 157 -16.56 9.11 -15.19
C THR A 157 -16.62 10.60 -14.82
N ASP A 158 -17.54 11.35 -15.41
CA ASP A 158 -17.71 12.77 -15.10
C ASP A 158 -18.04 12.97 -13.61
N ALA A 159 -17.31 13.87 -12.98
CA ALA A 159 -17.52 14.30 -11.61
C ALA A 159 -17.51 15.82 -11.53
N THR A 160 -18.27 16.35 -10.58
CA THR A 160 -18.20 17.75 -10.18
C THR A 160 -17.66 17.83 -8.76
N ALA A 161 -16.89 18.88 -8.47
CA ALA A 161 -16.35 19.08 -7.15
C ALA A 161 -16.28 20.56 -6.76
N TRP A 162 -16.37 20.80 -5.46
CA TRP A 162 -16.34 22.13 -4.86
C TRP A 162 -15.52 22.13 -3.58
N VAL A 163 -14.65 23.12 -3.45
CA VAL A 163 -13.88 23.40 -2.24
C VAL A 163 -14.65 24.43 -1.42
N PRO A 164 -15.33 24.04 -0.32
CA PRO A 164 -16.12 24.99 0.46
C PRO A 164 -15.23 26.00 1.20
N LEU A 165 -15.79 27.18 1.46
CA LEU A 165 -15.18 28.24 2.28
C LEU A 165 -15.95 28.48 3.59
N ASP A 166 -17.11 27.84 3.72
CA ASP A 166 -18.00 27.87 4.86
C ASP A 166 -18.95 26.65 4.84
N ASP A 167 -19.82 26.57 5.85
CA ASP A 167 -20.77 25.45 6.02
C ASP A 167 -22.14 25.71 5.37
N SER A 168 -22.24 26.67 4.44
CA SER A 168 -23.53 27.12 3.90
C SER A 168 -24.31 26.03 3.15
N LEU A 169 -23.62 25.04 2.58
CA LEU A 169 -24.25 23.92 1.89
C LEU A 169 -24.86 22.90 2.84
N GLY A 170 -24.32 22.75 4.06
CA GLY A 170 -24.71 21.68 4.99
C GLY A 170 -24.82 20.32 4.29
N ASN A 171 -25.99 19.69 4.36
CA ASN A 171 -26.29 18.43 3.64
C ASN A 171 -27.08 18.62 2.33
N THR A 172 -27.42 19.86 1.95
CA THR A 172 -28.28 20.11 0.77
C THR A 172 -27.65 19.63 -0.53
N TRP A 173 -26.31 19.63 -0.60
CA TRP A 173 -25.55 19.15 -1.75
C TRP A 173 -25.67 17.64 -2.00
N THR A 174 -26.21 16.86 -1.07
CA THR A 174 -26.38 15.40 -1.22
C THR A 174 -27.70 15.02 -1.89
N ALA A 175 -28.60 15.99 -2.08
CA ALA A 175 -29.89 15.78 -2.72
C ALA A 175 -29.74 15.42 -4.21
N VAL A 176 -30.69 14.62 -4.72
CA VAL A 176 -30.71 14.16 -6.11
C VAL A 176 -30.85 15.34 -7.08
N ASP A 177 -31.65 16.33 -6.72
CA ASP A 177 -32.00 17.50 -7.52
C ASP A 177 -31.13 18.74 -7.22
N PHE A 178 -30.06 18.58 -6.45
CA PHE A 178 -29.11 19.66 -6.21
C PHE A 178 -28.43 20.11 -7.51
N ASN A 179 -28.42 21.42 -7.76
CA ASN A 179 -27.74 22.01 -8.91
C ASN A 179 -26.26 22.28 -8.58
N ASP A 180 -25.37 21.51 -9.19
CA ASP A 180 -23.92 21.61 -9.14
C ASP A 180 -23.29 22.15 -10.43
N ASP A 181 -24.06 22.80 -11.32
CA ASP A 181 -23.58 23.35 -12.61
C ASP A 181 -22.45 24.39 -12.43
N SER A 182 -22.36 24.99 -11.24
CA SER A 182 -21.34 25.99 -10.89
C SER A 182 -20.07 25.38 -10.30
N TRP A 183 -20.07 24.07 -10.01
CA TRP A 183 -18.93 23.36 -9.46
C TRP A 183 -17.90 23.06 -10.55
N GLN A 184 -16.67 22.80 -10.14
CA GLN A 184 -15.62 22.44 -11.09
C GLN A 184 -15.91 21.05 -11.64
N ALA A 185 -15.96 20.89 -12.96
CA ALA A 185 -16.19 19.62 -13.62
C ALA A 185 -14.88 19.00 -14.12
N GLY A 186 -14.80 17.66 -14.09
CA GLY A 186 -13.69 16.89 -14.64
C GLY A 186 -13.95 15.39 -14.50
N ALA A 187 -12.89 14.59 -14.59
CA ALA A 187 -12.97 13.15 -14.44
C ALA A 187 -12.86 12.70 -12.98
N LEU A 188 -13.48 11.56 -12.66
CA LEU A 188 -13.32 10.86 -11.39
C LEU A 188 -11.83 10.58 -11.12
N GLY A 189 -11.45 10.58 -9.84
CA GLY A 189 -10.08 10.82 -9.41
C GLY A 189 -9.92 12.28 -8.98
N VAL A 190 -10.68 12.68 -7.96
CA VAL A 190 -10.72 14.07 -7.50
C VAL A 190 -9.70 14.28 -6.40
N GLY A 191 -8.80 15.24 -6.57
CA GLY A 191 -7.76 15.53 -5.59
C GLY A 191 -6.78 16.57 -6.12
N TYR A 192 -5.68 16.81 -5.42
CA TYR A 192 -4.59 17.63 -5.92
C TYR A 192 -3.26 17.09 -5.42
N GLU A 193 -2.20 17.33 -6.19
CA GLU A 193 -0.84 17.08 -5.75
C GLU A 193 0.03 18.24 -6.20
N GLN A 194 0.64 18.93 -5.24
CA GLN A 194 1.58 20.01 -5.54
C GLN A 194 3.01 19.51 -5.47
N LEU A 195 3.63 19.34 -6.64
CA LEU A 195 5.07 19.08 -6.73
C LEU A 195 5.85 20.35 -6.42
N ARG A 196 6.86 20.23 -5.56
CA ARG A 196 7.84 21.28 -5.35
C ARG A 196 9.07 21.04 -6.24
N PRO A 197 9.52 22.06 -6.98
CA PRO A 197 10.80 21.97 -7.69
C PRO A 197 11.95 21.69 -6.72
N GLY A 198 12.93 20.95 -7.23
CA GLY A 198 14.22 20.78 -6.61
C GLY A 198 15.00 22.09 -6.59
N PHE A 199 16.05 22.12 -5.79
CA PHE A 199 16.95 23.26 -5.69
C PHE A 199 18.31 22.81 -5.19
N GLU A 200 19.29 23.67 -5.38
CA GLU A 200 20.66 23.49 -4.91
C GLU A 200 21.00 24.60 -3.92
N ILE A 201 21.65 24.22 -2.81
CA ILE A 201 22.33 25.14 -1.90
C ILE A 201 23.82 24.96 -2.10
N THR A 202 24.53 26.03 -2.46
CA THR A 202 25.99 26.06 -2.52
C THR A 202 26.53 27.02 -1.45
N ASP A 203 27.54 26.58 -0.70
CA ASP A 203 28.28 27.43 0.22
C ASP A 203 29.79 27.30 -0.03
N SER A 204 30.41 28.38 -0.49
CA SER A 204 31.86 28.49 -0.74
C SER A 204 32.61 29.14 0.42
N PHE A 205 31.92 29.44 1.54
CA PHE A 205 32.52 29.97 2.77
C PHE A 205 33.33 31.28 2.61
N ASP A 206 33.03 32.08 1.58
CA ASP A 206 33.68 33.38 1.29
C ASP A 206 33.25 34.51 2.25
N GLY A 207 32.23 34.27 3.08
CA GLY A 207 31.66 35.22 4.02
C GLY A 207 31.49 34.63 5.43
N PRO A 208 30.83 35.38 6.35
CA PRO A 208 30.41 34.81 7.62
C PRO A 208 29.56 33.56 7.41
N LEU A 209 29.76 32.57 8.28
CA LEU A 209 29.02 31.32 8.21
C LEU A 209 27.52 31.58 8.37
N ASP A 210 26.71 31.05 7.45
CA ASP A 210 25.25 31.22 7.47
C ASP A 210 24.63 30.63 8.75
N ALA A 211 23.51 31.20 9.19
CA ALA A 211 22.80 30.75 10.41
C ALA A 211 22.23 29.33 10.30
N ALA A 212 22.09 28.79 9.09
CA ALA A 212 21.71 27.40 8.84
C ALA A 212 22.78 26.39 9.30
N TRP A 213 24.04 26.83 9.41
CA TRP A 213 25.13 26.00 9.90
C TRP A 213 25.33 26.13 11.41
N ARG A 214 25.53 24.98 12.07
CA ARG A 214 25.84 24.92 13.51
C ARG A 214 27.21 24.30 13.72
N VAL A 215 28.13 25.09 14.28
CA VAL A 215 29.44 24.60 14.72
C VAL A 215 29.29 23.95 16.08
N GLU A 216 29.70 22.68 16.19
CA GLU A 216 29.73 21.93 17.43
C GLU A 216 31.14 21.43 17.73
N VAL A 217 31.74 21.96 18.78
CA VAL A 217 32.99 21.45 19.35
C VAL A 217 32.66 20.87 20.73
N PRO A 218 32.74 19.54 20.92
CA PRO A 218 32.37 18.91 22.18
C PRO A 218 33.16 19.42 23.37
N ASP A 219 32.53 19.48 24.55
CA ASP A 219 33.22 19.85 25.79
C ASP A 219 34.42 18.94 26.05
N GLY A 220 35.57 19.55 26.35
CA GLY A 220 36.84 18.85 26.53
C GLY A 220 37.63 18.59 25.24
N SER A 221 37.05 18.91 24.07
CA SER A 221 37.78 18.97 22.81
C SER A 221 38.57 20.28 22.71
N THR A 222 39.83 20.19 22.28
CA THR A 222 40.64 21.37 21.91
C THR A 222 40.71 21.58 20.39
N ALA A 223 39.79 20.95 19.65
CA ALA A 223 39.64 21.23 18.23
C ALA A 223 39.11 22.65 18.00
N THR A 224 39.42 23.20 16.82
CA THR A 224 38.87 24.47 16.39
C THR A 224 38.27 24.33 15.00
N VAL A 225 37.18 25.06 14.76
CA VAL A 225 36.58 25.25 13.44
C VAL A 225 36.53 26.74 13.18
N THR A 226 37.17 27.20 12.12
CA THR A 226 37.29 28.62 11.78
C THR A 226 37.14 28.83 10.28
N LEU A 227 36.60 29.98 9.88
CA LEU A 227 36.70 30.43 8.50
C LEU A 227 38.11 30.91 8.21
N ASP A 228 38.72 30.43 7.12
CA ASP A 228 40.06 30.81 6.69
C ASP A 228 40.13 30.90 5.17
N ASN A 229 40.08 32.12 4.62
CA ASN A 229 40.20 32.44 3.20
C ASN A 229 39.30 31.57 2.29
N GLY A 230 37.98 31.66 2.45
CA GLY A 230 37.03 30.95 1.58
C GLY A 230 36.90 29.45 1.88
N ALA A 231 37.12 29.05 3.13
CA ALA A 231 36.91 27.66 3.55
C ALA A 231 36.65 27.54 5.05
N LEU A 232 36.00 26.44 5.45
CA LEU A 232 35.96 26.00 6.83
C LEU A 232 37.22 25.17 7.16
N LEU A 233 38.13 25.74 7.93
CA LEU A 233 39.31 25.07 8.46
C LEU A 233 38.97 24.36 9.76
N PHE A 234 39.08 23.04 9.74
CA PHE A 234 39.07 22.18 10.92
C PHE A 234 40.49 21.91 11.35
N THR A 235 40.83 22.24 12.61
CA THR A 235 42.08 21.85 13.26
C THR A 235 41.75 20.90 14.40
N THR A 236 42.02 19.62 14.21
CA THR A 236 41.62 18.55 15.13
C THR A 236 42.86 17.88 15.73
N PRO A 237 43.08 18.04 17.05
CA PRO A 237 44.21 17.44 17.74
C PRO A 237 44.06 15.93 17.84
N ARG A 238 45.15 15.28 18.26
CA ARG A 238 45.18 13.83 18.52
C ARG A 238 44.07 13.46 19.52
N THR A 239 43.58 12.24 19.41
CA THR A 239 42.56 11.62 20.31
C THR A 239 41.13 12.13 20.16
N ASN A 240 40.90 13.19 19.39
CA ASN A 240 39.56 13.64 19.05
C ASN A 240 38.94 12.72 17.99
N THR A 241 38.29 11.66 18.46
CA THR A 241 37.61 10.68 17.62
C THR A 241 36.11 10.66 17.87
N THR A 242 35.39 10.09 16.91
CA THR A 242 34.00 9.62 17.08
C THR A 242 33.99 8.29 17.83
N THR A 243 32.85 7.95 18.44
CA THR A 243 32.62 6.64 19.06
C THR A 243 31.34 6.02 18.49
N VAL A 244 31.16 4.71 18.62
CA VAL A 244 30.01 4.01 17.99
C VAL A 244 28.67 4.52 18.54
N ASN A 245 28.60 4.85 19.83
CA ASN A 245 27.35 5.23 20.50
C ASN A 245 27.30 6.72 20.89
N SER A 246 28.24 7.54 20.42
CA SER A 246 28.23 8.99 20.63
C SER A 246 29.16 9.71 19.65
N ARG A 247 28.93 11.01 19.42
CA ARG A 247 29.76 11.84 18.56
C ARG A 247 31.22 12.00 19.04
N GLY A 248 31.53 11.61 20.28
CA GLY A 248 32.88 11.64 20.84
C GLY A 248 33.42 13.06 20.99
N LEU A 249 34.73 13.25 20.78
CA LEU A 249 35.41 14.55 20.89
C LEU A 249 35.70 15.21 19.53
N ALA A 250 35.26 14.59 18.44
CA ALA A 250 35.41 15.14 17.09
C ALA A 250 34.57 16.43 16.95
N PRO A 251 35.10 17.49 16.31
CA PRO A 251 34.29 18.65 15.93
C PRO A 251 33.37 18.33 14.74
N PHE A 252 32.20 18.96 14.75
CA PHE A 252 31.21 18.87 13.67
C PHE A 252 30.76 20.27 13.23
N VAL A 253 30.41 20.39 11.96
CA VAL A 253 29.60 21.50 11.45
C VAL A 253 28.37 20.90 10.81
N LEU A 254 27.20 21.21 11.36
CA LEU A 254 25.93 20.57 11.03
C LEU A 254 25.06 21.51 10.21
N HIS A 255 24.30 20.94 9.28
CA HIS A 255 23.25 21.60 8.52
C HIS A 255 22.01 20.70 8.53
N ASP A 256 20.83 21.29 8.73
CA ASP A 256 19.59 20.52 8.62
C ASP A 256 19.32 20.17 7.16
N VAL A 257 18.77 18.99 6.86
CA VAL A 257 18.35 18.71 5.49
C VAL A 257 17.26 19.71 5.10
N PRO A 258 17.45 20.51 4.03
CA PRO A 258 16.48 21.51 3.60
C PRO A 258 15.10 20.89 3.32
N ALA A 259 14.04 21.52 3.83
CA ALA A 259 12.69 21.01 3.66
C ALA A 259 12.07 21.40 2.30
N ASN A 260 11.69 20.41 1.50
CA ASN A 260 10.82 20.62 0.32
C ASN A 260 9.89 19.44 0.06
N ASN A 261 9.59 18.66 1.10
CA ASN A 261 8.82 17.42 1.00
C ASN A 261 9.49 16.34 0.11
N SER A 262 10.70 16.54 -0.39
CA SER A 262 11.52 15.49 -1.00
C SER A 262 12.37 14.82 0.09
N PRO A 263 12.25 13.49 0.27
CA PRO A 263 13.12 12.72 1.16
C PRO A 263 14.49 12.39 0.52
N ASP A 264 14.67 12.72 -0.76
CA ASP A 264 15.90 12.48 -1.51
C ASP A 264 16.81 13.69 -1.45
N TRP A 265 18.12 13.48 -1.39
CA TRP A 265 19.10 14.56 -1.40
C TRP A 265 20.50 14.05 -1.74
N GLU A 266 21.36 14.96 -2.19
CA GLU A 266 22.79 14.74 -2.36
C GLU A 266 23.58 15.77 -1.56
N PHE A 267 24.64 15.33 -0.90
CA PHE A 267 25.54 16.18 -0.15
C PHE A 267 26.97 16.02 -0.68
N ILE A 268 27.52 17.11 -1.22
CA ILE A 268 28.81 17.15 -1.89
C ILE A 268 29.71 18.15 -1.17
N THR A 269 30.99 17.83 -1.05
CA THR A 269 31.99 18.78 -0.56
C THR A 269 33.35 18.58 -1.21
N HIS A 270 34.11 19.66 -1.32
CA HIS A 270 35.51 19.68 -1.70
C HIS A 270 36.39 19.81 -0.46
N ILE A 271 37.34 18.90 -0.29
CA ILE A 271 38.21 18.87 0.89
C ILE A 271 39.67 18.93 0.46
N THR A 272 40.42 19.88 1.04
CA THR A 272 41.88 19.87 1.02
C THR A 272 42.44 19.58 2.41
N GLN A 273 43.58 18.92 2.49
CA GLN A 273 44.20 18.57 3.78
C GLN A 273 45.72 18.57 3.73
N GLU A 274 46.33 18.89 4.87
CA GLU A 274 47.78 18.95 5.00
C GLU A 274 48.44 17.57 4.81
N PRO A 275 49.41 17.41 3.89
CA PRO A 275 49.98 16.11 3.53
C PRO A 275 50.63 15.33 4.69
N VAL A 276 51.12 16.05 5.70
CA VAL A 276 51.81 15.49 6.87
C VAL A 276 50.85 14.87 7.89
N ASN A 277 49.58 15.25 7.85
CA ASN A 277 48.56 14.78 8.78
C ASN A 277 48.07 13.38 8.42
N ARG A 278 47.54 12.66 9.43
CA ARG A 278 47.08 11.26 9.27
C ARG A 278 45.69 11.00 9.83
N GLY A 279 44.90 12.04 10.07
CA GLY A 279 43.51 11.89 10.50
C GLY A 279 42.56 11.58 9.34
N MET A 280 41.28 11.71 9.64
CA MET A 280 40.18 11.50 8.72
C MET A 280 39.36 12.78 8.62
N ALA A 281 39.00 13.16 7.40
CA ALA A 281 38.08 14.26 7.11
C ALA A 281 36.97 13.71 6.21
N GLY A 282 35.75 14.18 6.44
CA GLY A 282 34.61 13.60 5.75
C GLY A 282 33.29 14.29 6.01
N ILE A 283 32.26 13.67 5.45
CA ILE A 283 30.86 14.04 5.58
C ILE A 283 30.06 12.91 6.22
N GLY A 284 28.95 13.22 6.86
CA GLY A 284 28.13 12.23 7.54
C GLY A 284 26.69 12.65 7.74
N VAL A 285 25.92 11.76 8.36
CA VAL A 285 24.53 12.01 8.76
C VAL A 285 24.41 11.78 10.25
N VAL A 286 23.99 12.82 10.96
CA VAL A 286 23.59 12.77 12.36
C VAL A 286 22.07 12.66 12.41
N ASP A 287 21.55 11.79 13.25
CA ASP A 287 20.13 11.75 13.55
C ASP A 287 19.83 12.71 14.71
N ALA A 288 19.17 13.82 14.45
CA ALA A 288 18.85 14.83 15.46
C ALA A 288 17.94 14.31 16.56
N ALA A 289 17.13 13.27 16.27
CA ALA A 289 16.23 12.67 17.26
C ALA A 289 17.01 11.93 18.36
N THR A 290 18.14 11.32 18.00
CA THR A 290 18.97 10.51 18.90
C THR A 290 20.30 11.18 19.27
N GLY A 291 20.74 12.17 18.49
CA GLY A 291 22.06 12.80 18.56
C GLY A 291 23.20 11.93 18.04
N LEU A 292 22.90 10.76 17.46
CA LEU A 292 23.91 9.79 17.04
C LEU A 292 24.41 10.07 15.62
N LEU A 293 25.72 9.85 15.40
CA LEU A 293 26.32 9.86 14.07
C LEU A 293 26.06 8.51 13.40
N ARG A 294 25.08 8.48 12.50
CA ARG A 294 24.58 7.26 11.85
C ARG A 294 25.41 6.87 10.65
N LEU A 295 25.87 7.86 9.87
CA LEU A 295 26.72 7.64 8.69
C LEU A 295 28.02 8.44 8.79
N GLN A 296 29.12 7.82 8.42
CA GLN A 296 30.45 8.44 8.30
C GLN A 296 31.04 8.08 6.95
N PHE A 297 31.15 9.04 6.06
CA PHE A 297 31.87 8.90 4.80
C PHE A 297 33.10 9.80 4.79
N GLU A 298 34.27 9.20 4.82
CA GLU A 298 35.51 9.92 5.07
C GLU A 298 36.66 9.38 4.22
N TYR A 299 37.67 10.22 4.04
CA TYR A 299 38.96 9.77 3.57
C TYR A 299 39.92 9.60 4.76
N GLN A 300 40.42 8.38 4.95
CA GLN A 300 41.55 8.15 5.84
C GLN A 300 42.84 8.53 5.11
N SER A 301 43.49 9.57 5.61
CA SER A 301 44.76 10.07 5.09
C SER A 301 45.75 8.94 4.79
N ARG A 302 46.20 8.91 3.53
CA ARG A 302 47.18 7.96 2.98
C ARG A 302 46.70 6.51 2.87
N ALA A 303 45.40 6.27 2.95
CA ALA A 303 44.85 4.92 2.95
C ALA A 303 43.68 4.76 1.99
N SER A 304 42.48 5.18 2.39
CA SER A 304 41.25 4.83 1.68
C SER A 304 40.10 5.78 1.97
N PHE A 305 39.18 5.88 1.02
CA PHE A 305 37.82 6.37 1.24
C PHE A 305 37.01 5.26 1.89
N ARG A 306 36.15 5.61 2.87
CA ARG A 306 35.46 4.63 3.72
C ARG A 306 34.06 5.09 4.07
N LEU A 307 33.09 4.18 3.91
CA LEU A 307 31.75 4.37 4.41
C LEU A 307 31.53 3.51 5.67
N TRP A 308 31.05 4.14 6.73
CA TRP A 308 30.59 3.49 7.95
C TRP A 308 29.11 3.80 8.20
N ALA A 309 28.39 2.81 8.73
CA ALA A 309 27.00 2.91 9.15
C ALA A 309 26.87 2.34 10.56
N ASP A 310 26.33 3.13 11.49
CA ASP A 310 26.18 2.78 12.92
C ASP A 310 27.46 2.16 13.54
N GLY A 311 28.61 2.73 13.16
CA GLY A 311 29.94 2.29 13.61
C GLY A 311 30.49 1.02 12.96
N LEU A 312 29.75 0.41 12.03
CA LEU A 312 30.18 -0.74 11.24
C LEU A 312 30.73 -0.30 9.88
N ASN A 313 31.81 -0.93 9.43
CA ASN A 313 32.35 -0.67 8.11
C ASN A 313 31.41 -1.25 7.04
N VAL A 314 30.98 -0.39 6.11
CA VAL A 314 30.15 -0.77 4.98
C VAL A 314 31.04 -1.18 3.81
N GLY A 315 32.04 -0.36 3.48
CA GLY A 315 33.05 -0.66 2.48
C GLY A 315 34.11 0.44 2.33
N ASP A 316 35.23 0.07 1.71
CA ASP A 316 36.41 0.92 1.55
C ASP A 316 36.93 0.88 0.10
N THR A 317 37.45 1.99 -0.41
CA THR A 317 38.24 2.06 -1.65
C THR A 317 39.64 2.58 -1.37
N THR A 318 40.67 1.80 -1.68
CA THR A 318 42.08 2.14 -1.37
C THR A 318 42.65 3.06 -2.42
N LEU A 319 42.99 4.28 -2.01
CA LEU A 319 43.69 5.24 -2.84
C LEU A 319 44.59 6.09 -1.94
N ALA A 320 45.88 5.80 -1.93
CA ALA A 320 46.81 6.50 -1.05
C ALA A 320 47.09 7.94 -1.54
N SER A 321 47.60 8.76 -0.63
CA SER A 321 48.20 10.08 -0.89
C SER A 321 47.29 11.17 -1.46
N GLN A 322 45.97 11.10 -1.22
CA GLN A 322 45.06 12.21 -1.53
C GLN A 322 45.16 13.33 -0.49
N THR A 323 45.24 14.57 -0.97
CA THR A 323 45.22 15.81 -0.17
C THR A 323 44.24 16.83 -0.71
N ASP A 324 43.58 16.53 -1.81
CA ASP A 324 42.62 17.35 -2.53
C ASP A 324 41.66 16.35 -3.20
N TYR A 325 40.38 16.38 -2.82
CA TYR A 325 39.38 15.41 -3.26
C TYR A 325 37.96 15.91 -2.95
N TYR A 326 36.99 15.29 -3.61
CA TYR A 326 35.57 15.54 -3.38
C TYR A 326 34.88 14.30 -2.83
N LEU A 327 33.92 14.51 -1.94
CA LEU A 327 33.05 13.48 -1.41
C LEU A 327 31.60 13.78 -1.82
N ARG A 328 30.83 12.75 -2.13
CA ARG A 328 29.39 12.82 -2.40
C ARG A 328 28.67 11.71 -1.65
N LEU A 329 27.63 12.07 -0.90
CA LEU A 329 26.71 11.16 -0.24
C LEU A 329 25.30 11.39 -0.80
N VAL A 330 24.65 10.33 -1.27
CA VAL A 330 23.31 10.38 -1.89
C VAL A 330 22.33 9.59 -1.05
N ARG A 331 21.17 10.17 -0.77
CA ARG A 331 20.02 9.49 -0.15
C ARG A 331 18.93 9.26 -1.19
N ASP A 332 18.54 8.00 -1.37
CA ASP A 332 17.41 7.56 -2.20
C ASP A 332 16.35 6.91 -1.31
N SER A 333 15.17 7.53 -1.26
CA SER A 333 14.01 7.14 -0.45
C SER A 333 13.25 5.95 -0.96
N ARG A 334 13.26 5.69 -2.27
CA ARG A 334 12.57 4.54 -2.83
C ARG A 334 13.24 3.25 -2.40
N SER A 335 14.56 3.28 -2.29
CA SER A 335 15.37 2.16 -1.83
C SER A 335 15.80 2.26 -0.35
N ALA A 336 15.40 3.34 0.34
CA ALA A 336 15.87 3.70 1.68
C ALA A 336 17.41 3.61 1.82
N SER A 337 18.14 3.95 0.75
CA SER A 337 19.57 3.72 0.63
C SER A 337 20.41 4.99 0.73
N TYR A 338 21.64 4.82 1.20
CA TYR A 338 22.69 5.83 1.20
C TYR A 338 23.88 5.32 0.41
N SER A 339 24.34 6.09 -0.59
CA SER A 339 25.44 5.72 -1.47
C SER A 339 26.55 6.76 -1.43
N ALA A 340 27.78 6.30 -1.26
CA ALA A 340 28.96 7.15 -1.13
C ALA A 340 29.86 7.06 -2.37
N TYR A 341 30.27 8.23 -2.86
CA TYR A 341 31.10 8.40 -4.05
C TYR A 341 32.23 9.39 -3.79
N TYR A 342 33.35 9.25 -4.49
CA TYR A 342 34.43 10.23 -4.49
C TYR A 342 34.84 10.61 -5.91
N ARG A 343 35.54 11.74 -6.05
CA ARG A 343 36.32 12.07 -7.24
C ARG A 343 37.55 12.87 -6.81
N ILE A 344 38.60 12.90 -7.63
CA ILE A 344 39.85 13.59 -7.28
C ILE A 344 39.87 14.98 -7.87
N ALA A 345 39.73 15.10 -9.20
CA ALA A 345 39.50 16.39 -9.83
C ALA A 345 38.00 16.67 -9.97
N GLU A 346 37.65 17.95 -10.03
CA GLU A 346 36.27 18.41 -10.26
C GLU A 346 35.64 17.81 -11.53
N THR A 347 36.43 17.62 -12.58
CA THR A 347 35.98 17.08 -13.86
C THR A 347 35.99 15.55 -13.94
N ASP A 348 36.54 14.87 -12.93
CA ASP A 348 36.59 13.42 -12.91
C ASP A 348 35.17 12.84 -12.70
N PRO A 349 34.86 11.67 -13.27
CA PRO A 349 33.62 10.97 -12.96
C PRO A 349 33.58 10.59 -11.47
N TRP A 350 32.37 10.52 -10.92
CA TRP A 350 32.15 10.00 -9.57
C TRP A 350 32.45 8.50 -9.53
N GLU A 351 33.36 8.11 -8.65
CA GLU A 351 33.71 6.72 -8.36
C GLU A 351 32.95 6.23 -7.14
N PHE A 352 32.30 5.07 -7.26
CA PHE A 352 31.53 4.46 -6.17
C PHE A 352 32.44 3.85 -5.11
N VAL A 353 32.11 4.06 -3.83
CA VAL A 353 32.80 3.41 -2.70
C VAL A 353 31.97 2.27 -2.12
N ALA A 354 30.75 2.58 -1.66
CA ALA A 354 29.87 1.64 -1.00
C ALA A 354 28.46 2.23 -0.83
N SER A 355 27.49 1.38 -0.55
CA SER A 355 26.12 1.76 -0.20
C SER A 355 25.60 0.94 0.97
N THR A 356 24.65 1.50 1.72
CA THR A 356 23.91 0.82 2.79
C THR A 356 22.42 1.17 2.70
N VAL A 357 21.57 0.36 3.31
CA VAL A 357 20.12 0.56 3.37
C VAL A 357 19.67 0.63 4.83
N GLU A 358 18.70 1.48 5.13
CA GLU A 358 18.05 1.48 6.45
C GLU A 358 17.38 0.11 6.71
N GLY A 359 17.62 -0.49 7.87
CA GLY A 359 17.21 -1.85 8.23
C GLY A 359 18.27 -2.95 8.00
N ASP A 360 19.39 -2.66 7.32
CA ASP A 360 20.52 -3.60 7.19
C ASP A 360 21.64 -3.29 8.21
N LYS A 361 22.71 -2.60 7.79
CA LYS A 361 23.80 -2.13 8.67
C LYS A 361 23.53 -0.76 9.28
N LEU A 362 22.40 -0.14 8.95
CA LEU A 362 22.00 1.20 9.36
C LEU A 362 20.59 1.11 9.94
N GLY A 363 20.37 1.50 11.19
CA GLY A 363 19.02 1.67 11.70
C GLY A 363 18.31 2.87 11.05
N GLU A 364 17.00 2.96 11.22
CA GLU A 364 16.20 4.09 10.70
C GLU A 364 16.71 5.45 11.18
N ILE A 365 16.73 6.46 10.30
CA ILE A 365 17.13 7.84 10.62
C ILE A 365 15.90 8.74 10.64
N ALA A 366 15.44 9.13 11.83
CA ALA A 366 14.19 9.88 11.98
C ALA A 366 14.34 11.37 11.62
N ALA A 367 15.47 12.00 11.95
CA ALA A 367 15.69 13.43 11.70
C ALA A 367 17.11 13.68 11.17
N PRO A 368 17.37 13.48 9.87
CA PRO A 368 18.72 13.57 9.31
C PRO A 368 19.26 15.02 9.35
N GLN A 369 20.50 15.16 9.78
CA GLN A 369 21.33 16.36 9.69
C GLN A 369 22.63 16.03 8.98
N LEU A 370 22.97 16.85 7.98
CA LEU A 370 24.21 16.74 7.23
C LEU A 370 25.36 17.25 8.09
N ALA A 371 26.48 16.55 8.07
CA ALA A 371 27.62 16.86 8.94
C ALA A 371 28.92 16.92 8.16
N LEU A 372 29.66 18.01 8.31
CA LEU A 372 31.11 18.05 8.04
C LEU A 372 31.84 17.71 9.32
N PHE A 373 32.89 16.88 9.25
CA PHE A 373 33.67 16.55 10.44
C PHE A 373 35.10 16.18 10.12
N THR A 374 35.93 16.24 11.16
CA THR A 374 37.26 15.63 11.16
C THR A 374 37.45 14.83 12.43
N ARG A 375 38.22 13.74 12.35
CA ARG A 375 38.48 12.89 13.50
C ARG A 375 39.84 12.22 13.41
N THR A 376 40.39 11.84 14.56
CA THR A 376 41.66 11.13 14.62
C THR A 376 41.91 10.48 15.97
N SER A 377 42.55 9.32 15.95
CA SER A 377 43.03 8.64 17.16
C SER A 377 44.50 8.94 17.49
N SER A 378 45.34 9.23 16.49
CA SER A 378 46.81 9.12 16.67
C SER A 378 47.64 10.32 16.18
N SER A 379 47.19 11.05 15.15
CA SER A 379 47.90 12.19 14.55
C SER A 379 46.94 13.35 14.33
N PRO A 380 47.33 14.61 14.54
CA PRO A 380 46.43 15.73 14.27
C PRO A 380 46.00 15.75 12.80
N ILE A 381 44.91 16.45 12.53
CA ILE A 381 44.46 16.75 11.18
C ILE A 381 44.02 18.21 11.06
N ASN A 382 44.50 18.84 10.00
CA ASN A 382 44.05 20.12 9.49
C ASN A 382 43.46 19.84 8.12
N ALA A 383 42.15 20.05 7.99
CA ALA A 383 41.43 19.88 6.75
C ALA A 383 40.57 21.12 6.50
N ARG A 384 40.54 21.56 5.25
CA ARG A 384 39.73 22.66 4.77
C ARG A 384 38.59 22.06 3.97
N PHE A 385 37.36 22.48 4.27
CA PHE A 385 36.20 22.23 3.44
C PHE A 385 36.02 23.50 2.62
N GLU A 386 36.39 23.43 1.34
CA GLU A 386 36.46 24.59 0.45
C GLU A 386 35.05 24.97 -0.05
N GLU A 387 34.19 23.98 -0.27
CA GLU A 387 32.79 24.22 -0.64
C GLU A 387 31.87 23.09 -0.18
N VAL A 388 30.59 23.41 -0.11
CA VAL A 388 29.48 22.46 0.05
C VAL A 388 28.45 22.68 -1.05
N GLN A 389 27.89 21.59 -1.57
CA GLN A 389 26.65 21.60 -2.34
C GLN A 389 25.65 20.63 -1.72
N ILE A 390 24.41 21.08 -1.52
CA ILE A 390 23.28 20.25 -1.11
C ILE A 390 22.24 20.31 -2.23
N ASN A 391 22.07 19.20 -2.92
CA ASN A 391 21.14 19.09 -4.04
C ASN A 391 19.88 18.37 -3.58
N ILE A 392 18.74 19.03 -3.70
CA ILE A 392 17.44 18.41 -3.49
C ILE A 392 16.77 18.25 -4.85
N PRO A 393 16.45 17.02 -5.30
CA PRO A 393 15.82 16.82 -6.59
C PRO A 393 14.36 17.28 -6.59
N ASP A 394 13.79 17.40 -7.79
CA ASP A 394 12.34 17.60 -7.97
C ASP A 394 11.57 16.49 -7.26
N GLN A 395 10.45 16.87 -6.62
CA GLN A 395 9.55 15.88 -6.06
C GLN A 395 8.98 14.98 -7.16
N VAL A 396 8.95 13.68 -6.87
CA VAL A 396 8.33 12.68 -7.74
C VAL A 396 6.83 12.67 -7.44
N PRO A 397 5.96 12.72 -8.47
CA PRO A 397 4.53 12.52 -8.29
C PRO A 397 4.18 11.18 -7.63
N ALA A 398 3.28 11.22 -6.65
CA ALA A 398 2.67 10.06 -6.01
C ALA A 398 1.23 9.81 -6.49
N TYR A 399 0.48 10.88 -6.78
CA TYR A 399 -0.96 10.84 -7.04
C TYR A 399 -1.36 11.46 -8.38
N LEU A 400 -0.51 12.27 -9.02
CA LEU A 400 -0.88 13.01 -10.25
C LEU A 400 -1.46 12.10 -11.34
N ASP A 401 -0.95 10.87 -11.49
CA ASP A 401 -1.47 9.91 -12.48
C ASP A 401 -2.87 9.39 -12.15
N HIS A 402 -3.35 9.59 -10.91
CA HIS A 402 -4.67 9.22 -10.42
C HIS A 402 -5.63 10.42 -10.31
N VAL A 403 -5.18 11.64 -10.61
CA VAL A 403 -6.00 12.86 -10.52
C VAL A 403 -6.65 13.17 -11.88
N GLY A 404 -7.93 12.81 -12.02
CA GLY A 404 -8.78 13.18 -13.15
C GLY A 404 -9.40 14.59 -13.03
N LEU A 405 -9.59 15.08 -11.81
CA LEU A 405 -10.09 16.42 -11.52
C LEU A 405 -9.20 17.08 -10.46
N SER A 406 -8.31 17.97 -10.90
CA SER A 406 -7.40 18.70 -10.02
C SER A 406 -8.14 19.75 -9.19
N LEU A 407 -7.99 19.67 -7.88
CA LEU A 407 -8.47 20.67 -6.92
C LEU A 407 -7.31 21.47 -6.32
N ASP A 408 -6.44 22.02 -7.17
CA ASP A 408 -5.34 22.91 -6.73
C ASP A 408 -5.82 24.09 -5.84
N SER A 409 -7.10 24.46 -5.97
CA SER A 409 -7.77 25.45 -5.14
C SER A 409 -7.90 25.05 -3.66
N MET A 410 -7.74 23.77 -3.31
CA MET A 410 -7.67 23.32 -1.91
C MET A 410 -6.38 23.80 -1.23
N ASN A 411 -5.28 23.91 -1.98
CA ASN A 411 -3.96 24.14 -1.42
C ASN A 411 -3.89 25.45 -0.62
N GLY A 412 -3.61 25.34 0.68
CA GLY A 412 -3.56 26.49 1.59
C GLY A 412 -4.90 27.19 1.81
N GLN A 413 -6.02 26.62 1.36
CA GLN A 413 -7.37 27.18 1.50
C GLN A 413 -8.25 26.31 2.40
N ASN A 414 -8.45 25.04 2.03
CA ASN A 414 -9.34 24.16 2.77
C ASN A 414 -8.94 22.68 2.65
N ALA A 415 -9.17 21.90 3.71
CA ALA A 415 -8.80 20.49 3.81
C ALA A 415 -9.90 19.52 3.33
N SER A 416 -11.10 20.02 3.00
CA SER A 416 -12.20 19.20 2.52
C SER A 416 -12.70 19.67 1.16
N ALA A 417 -13.31 18.75 0.41
CA ALA A 417 -14.03 19.05 -0.82
C ALA A 417 -15.34 18.25 -0.86
N TYR A 418 -16.36 18.82 -1.49
CA TYR A 418 -17.55 18.08 -1.88
C TYR A 418 -17.35 17.53 -3.29
N ILE A 419 -17.76 16.28 -3.50
CA ILE A 419 -17.64 15.59 -4.79
C ILE A 419 -19.00 15.00 -5.11
N ARG A 420 -19.49 15.23 -6.33
CA ARG A 420 -20.71 14.64 -6.86
C ARG A 420 -20.39 13.88 -8.15
N VAL A 421 -20.92 12.66 -8.21
CA VAL A 421 -20.70 11.77 -9.35
C VAL A 421 -22.06 11.17 -9.72
N PRO A 422 -22.75 11.73 -10.73
CA PRO A 422 -24.03 11.18 -11.16
C PRO A 422 -23.82 9.85 -11.88
N PHE A 423 -24.69 8.88 -11.60
CA PHE A 423 -24.80 7.66 -12.38
C PHE A 423 -26.27 7.33 -12.63
N PHE A 424 -26.51 6.58 -13.70
CA PHE A 424 -27.85 6.18 -14.10
C PHE A 424 -27.90 4.67 -14.17
N VAL A 425 -28.94 4.10 -13.57
CA VAL A 425 -29.24 2.69 -13.69
C VAL A 425 -30.16 2.52 -14.90
N GLU A 426 -29.66 1.90 -15.97
CA GLU A 426 -30.48 1.64 -17.14
C GLU A 426 -31.48 0.50 -16.87
N GLY A 427 -32.74 0.70 -17.27
CA GLY A 427 -33.79 -0.32 -17.18
C GLY A 427 -34.50 -0.38 -15.82
N ASP A 428 -34.95 -1.59 -15.46
CA ASP A 428 -35.68 -1.84 -14.22
C ASP A 428 -34.69 -2.04 -13.05
N PRO A 429 -34.65 -1.16 -12.03
CA PRO A 429 -33.71 -1.26 -10.92
C PRO A 429 -33.97 -2.48 -10.03
N THR A 430 -35.12 -3.15 -10.14
CA THR A 430 -35.41 -4.39 -9.39
C THR A 430 -34.60 -5.59 -9.89
N ARG A 431 -33.84 -5.44 -10.99
CA ARG A 431 -32.93 -6.47 -11.52
C ARG A 431 -31.60 -6.61 -10.77
N TYR A 432 -31.30 -5.70 -9.84
CA TYR A 432 -30.05 -5.72 -9.09
C TYR A 432 -30.31 -6.20 -7.66
N ASP A 433 -29.56 -7.20 -7.24
CA ASP A 433 -29.64 -7.77 -5.89
C ASP A 433 -28.64 -7.11 -4.92
N GLU A 434 -27.57 -6.48 -5.45
CA GLU A 434 -26.49 -5.88 -4.66
C GLU A 434 -26.00 -4.57 -5.29
N LEU A 435 -25.66 -3.59 -4.45
CA LEU A 435 -24.89 -2.39 -4.81
C LEU A 435 -23.62 -2.33 -3.97
N SER A 436 -22.45 -2.34 -4.62
CA SER A 436 -21.14 -2.28 -3.95
C SER A 436 -20.47 -0.93 -4.21
N PHE A 437 -19.95 -0.29 -3.16
CA PHE A 437 -19.14 0.92 -3.26
C PHE A 437 -17.67 0.60 -2.96
N VAL A 438 -16.79 0.86 -3.94
CA VAL A 438 -15.34 0.64 -3.83
C VAL A 438 -14.64 1.95 -4.14
N THR A 439 -13.75 2.39 -3.25
CA THR A 439 -13.03 3.66 -3.39
C THR A 439 -11.61 3.56 -2.87
N GLN A 440 -10.72 4.38 -3.43
CA GLN A 440 -9.40 4.69 -2.88
C GLN A 440 -9.44 6.12 -2.34
N PHE A 441 -8.77 6.38 -1.22
CA PHE A 441 -8.72 7.69 -0.58
C PHE A 441 -7.43 7.80 0.25
N ASP A 442 -6.94 9.03 0.45
CA ASP A 442 -5.71 9.30 1.21
C ASP A 442 -6.03 9.60 2.69
N ASP A 443 -6.89 10.60 2.94
CA ASP A 443 -7.25 11.05 4.28
C ASP A 443 -8.51 10.34 4.81
N GLY A 444 -9.69 10.75 4.34
CA GLY A 444 -10.98 10.23 4.80
C GLY A 444 -12.15 10.75 3.97
N PHE A 445 -13.31 10.14 4.12
CA PHE A 445 -14.50 10.54 3.37
C PHE A 445 -15.80 10.18 4.10
N ARG A 446 -16.89 10.89 3.74
CA ARG A 446 -18.27 10.54 4.07
C ARG A 446 -19.07 10.48 2.79
N ALA A 447 -19.65 9.31 2.50
CA ALA A 447 -20.38 9.06 1.27
C ALA A 447 -21.89 9.08 1.49
N TYR A 448 -22.59 9.66 0.52
CA TYR A 448 -24.05 9.75 0.50
C TYR A 448 -24.59 9.19 -0.81
N LEU A 449 -25.72 8.51 -0.76
CA LEU A 449 -26.51 8.12 -1.91
C LEU A 449 -27.89 8.78 -1.80
N ASN A 450 -28.19 9.71 -2.71
CA ASN A 450 -29.49 10.36 -2.81
C ASN A 450 -29.99 10.97 -1.49
N GLY A 451 -29.09 11.64 -0.75
CA GLY A 451 -29.39 12.29 0.53
C GLY A 451 -29.24 11.40 1.78
N VAL A 452 -28.97 10.10 1.61
CA VAL A 452 -28.78 9.16 2.72
C VAL A 452 -27.31 8.82 2.85
N GLU A 453 -26.76 8.97 4.05
CA GLU A 453 -25.39 8.54 4.35
C GLU A 453 -25.28 7.02 4.23
N VAL A 454 -24.32 6.54 3.46
CA VAL A 454 -24.10 5.10 3.23
C VAL A 454 -22.90 4.56 4.00
N THR A 455 -21.82 5.35 4.10
CA THR A 455 -20.61 4.98 4.85
C THR A 455 -19.72 6.19 5.11
N ALA A 456 -18.83 6.08 6.10
CA ALA A 456 -17.82 7.07 6.42
C ALA A 456 -16.55 6.37 6.93
N GLN A 457 -15.38 6.86 6.51
CA GLN A 457 -14.10 6.30 6.90
C GLN A 457 -13.12 7.43 7.24
N ASN A 458 -12.44 7.32 8.39
CA ASN A 458 -11.49 8.31 8.91
C ASN A 458 -12.06 9.75 8.99
N VAL A 459 -13.28 9.88 9.53
CA VAL A 459 -13.97 11.17 9.67
C VAL A 459 -14.11 11.52 11.16
N PRO A 460 -13.88 12.79 11.56
CA PRO A 460 -14.15 13.24 12.92
C PRO A 460 -15.61 13.01 13.35
N VAL A 461 -15.84 12.88 14.66
CA VAL A 461 -17.17 12.70 15.25
C VAL A 461 -18.14 13.82 14.82
N VAL A 462 -17.62 15.03 14.68
CA VAL A 462 -18.33 16.18 14.11
C VAL A 462 -17.55 16.63 12.88
N ALA A 463 -18.05 16.28 11.70
CA ALA A 463 -17.50 16.76 10.44
C ALA A 463 -18.07 18.15 10.12
N THR A 464 -17.18 19.07 9.75
CA THR A 464 -17.47 20.41 9.25
C THR A 464 -16.84 20.57 7.86
N TRP A 465 -17.23 21.62 7.13
CA TRP A 465 -16.71 21.95 5.80
C TRP A 465 -15.18 22.04 5.67
N ASN A 466 -14.44 22.16 6.77
CA ASN A 466 -12.98 22.26 6.82
C ASN A 466 -12.29 21.23 7.73
N SER A 467 -12.96 20.11 7.96
CA SER A 467 -12.39 19.05 8.79
C SER A 467 -11.13 18.47 8.17
N THR A 468 -10.14 18.23 9.04
CA THR A 468 -8.93 17.45 8.74
C THR A 468 -9.10 16.05 9.33
N ALA A 469 -8.51 15.05 8.68
CA ALA A 469 -8.39 13.71 9.25
C ALA A 469 -7.48 13.68 10.50
#